data_AF-A0A951TBU3-F1
#
_entry.id   AF-A0A951TBU3-F1
#
_cell.length_a   1.000
_cell.length_b   1.000
_cell.length_c   1.000
_cell.angle_alpha   90.00
_cell.angle_beta   90.00
_cell.angle_gamma   90.00
#
_symmetry.space_group_name_H-M   'P 1'
#
loop_
_entity.id
_entity.type
_entity.pdbx_description
1 polymer ?
#
loop_
_entity_poly.entity_id
_entity_poly.type
_entity_poly.pdbx_seq_one_letter_code
_entity_poly.pdbx_strand_id
1 'polypeptide(L)'
;MALLPVLLLGAAQPVFAQAGPLEGLLPGRAHTEAPATEPGTDPAAALEAQRSEISALAQEAELRLNEALALETQTDNLPPGVTPEMAQARIQTARSLSNNYQFHMQQLRELQDALAQGAAARARLGETVTIEEKPPHPYEFLDKLRGQVEAKQRELEAEQIGLEALRQLGAREERSLEQAKTAYNQAGEAHRRAVTEEEKNQALFNLDTVRRGQRSAEARIAALKTGREASSAKIGRLMDELELARRRVALAAGQTVFQKEEMERLEAAANKDRAALEEEITRARRELDRRYSQANDAARRLERALGQQDEPALAAQQRAEQARAEATQNLLAVLESLLEFESDSLGVWRLLFIVSNPEAAGERT
;
A
#
# COMPACT_ATOMS: atom_id res chain seq x y z
N MET A 1 13.86 -13.66 31.61
CA MET A 1 14.96 -12.92 31.00
C MET A 1 14.56 -12.58 29.57
N ALA A 2 14.68 -11.29 29.24
CA ALA A 2 14.58 -10.60 27.95
C ALA A 2 13.78 -11.24 26.81
N LEU A 3 12.68 -10.57 26.42
CA LEU A 3 12.36 -10.24 25.02
C LEU A 3 11.24 -9.19 25.00
N LEU A 4 11.62 -7.91 24.94
CA LEU A 4 10.92 -6.83 24.23
C LEU A 4 11.67 -5.53 24.50
N PRO A 5 12.33 -5.00 23.46
CA PRO A 5 12.06 -3.62 23.11
C PRO A 5 11.90 -3.42 21.59
N VAL A 6 11.44 -2.21 21.26
CA VAL A 6 11.38 -1.58 19.91
C VAL A 6 10.20 -2.10 19.06
N LEU A 7 9.26 -1.31 18.53
CA LEU A 7 9.30 0.03 17.94
C LEU A 7 7.95 0.74 18.12
N LEU A 8 7.98 1.96 18.66
CA LEU A 8 6.86 2.90 18.66
C LEU A 8 7.35 4.16 17.95
N LEU A 9 7.20 4.20 16.63
CA LEU A 9 7.36 5.41 15.80
C LEU A 9 6.87 5.12 14.39
N GLY A 10 5.91 5.91 13.90
CA GLY A 10 5.57 6.00 12.48
C GLY A 10 4.08 5.92 12.19
N ALA A 11 3.48 7.08 11.94
CA ALA A 11 2.09 7.25 11.58
C ALA A 11 1.74 6.59 10.23
N ALA A 12 0.64 5.83 10.22
CA ALA A 12 -0.33 5.77 9.12
C ALA A 12 -1.60 5.12 9.69
N GLN A 13 -2.64 5.91 9.90
CA GLN A 13 -3.96 5.37 10.23
C GLN A 13 -4.47 4.57 9.03
N PRO A 14 -4.88 3.29 9.18
CA PRO A 14 -5.75 2.67 8.20
C PRO A 14 -7.17 3.19 8.47
N VAL A 15 -7.70 3.98 7.53
CA VAL A 15 -9.15 4.17 7.43
C VAL A 15 -9.72 2.83 6.99
N PHE A 16 -10.12 2.01 7.97
CA PHE A 16 -11.04 0.90 7.75
C PHE A 16 -12.38 1.48 7.32
N ALA A 17 -12.64 1.50 6.01
CA ALA A 17 -13.99 1.57 5.49
C ALA A 17 -14.39 0.15 5.09
N GLN A 18 -15.39 -0.37 5.80
CA GLN A 18 -16.09 -1.62 5.51
C GLN A 18 -16.47 -1.67 4.02
N ALA A 19 -15.84 -2.55 3.27
CA ALA A 19 -16.38 -3.07 2.02
C ALA A 19 -16.85 -4.49 2.30
N GLY A 20 -18.14 -4.75 2.10
CA GLY A 20 -18.72 -6.08 2.22
C GLY A 20 -18.10 -7.08 1.24
N PRO A 21 -18.49 -8.36 1.32
CA PRO A 21 -17.94 -9.39 0.45
C PRO A 21 -18.26 -9.05 -1.01
N LEU A 22 -17.23 -8.76 -1.81
CA LEU A 22 -17.32 -8.70 -3.27
C LEU A 22 -17.33 -10.14 -3.82
N GLU A 23 -18.33 -10.93 -3.43
CA GLU A 23 -18.70 -12.13 -4.17
C GLU A 23 -19.32 -11.71 -5.51
N GLY A 24 -18.59 -11.90 -6.60
CA GLY A 24 -19.12 -11.71 -7.95
C GLY A 24 -18.24 -10.96 -8.95
N LEU A 25 -17.01 -10.57 -8.59
CA LEU A 25 -16.06 -9.94 -9.53
C LEU A 25 -14.78 -10.77 -9.64
N LEU A 26 -14.92 -12.04 -10.00
CA LEU A 26 -13.86 -12.73 -10.74
C LEU A 26 -14.04 -12.37 -12.21
N PRO A 27 -13.29 -11.41 -12.78
CA PRO A 27 -13.18 -11.36 -14.23
C PRO A 27 -12.56 -12.69 -14.63
N GLY A 28 -13.35 -13.54 -15.29
CA GLY A 28 -12.87 -14.77 -15.89
C GLY A 28 -11.61 -14.45 -16.70
N ARG A 29 -10.58 -15.29 -16.57
CA ARG A 29 -9.28 -15.21 -17.27
C ARG A 29 -9.42 -14.40 -18.56
N ALA A 30 -9.19 -13.09 -18.46
CA ALA A 30 -8.91 -12.32 -19.64
C ALA A 30 -7.54 -12.85 -20.04
N HIS A 31 -7.51 -13.71 -21.05
CA HIS A 31 -6.32 -13.82 -21.88
C HIS A 31 -6.05 -12.40 -22.34
N THR A 32 -5.19 -11.70 -21.61
CA THR A 32 -4.59 -10.46 -22.06
C THR A 32 -3.78 -10.89 -23.27
N GLU A 33 -4.40 -10.85 -24.45
CA GLU A 33 -3.66 -10.76 -25.70
C GLU A 33 -2.71 -9.60 -25.48
N ALA A 34 -1.41 -9.93 -25.42
CA ALA A 34 -0.36 -8.95 -25.47
C ALA A 34 -0.66 -8.00 -26.65
N PRO A 35 -0.43 -6.69 -26.51
CA PRO A 35 -0.56 -5.79 -27.63
C PRO A 35 0.25 -6.38 -28.79
N ALA A 36 -0.36 -6.46 -29.97
CA ALA A 36 0.25 -7.03 -31.16
C ALA A 36 1.54 -6.27 -31.49
N THR A 37 2.65 -6.74 -30.94
CA THR A 37 4.00 -6.40 -31.35
C THR A 37 4.21 -7.00 -32.74
N GLU A 38 4.84 -6.24 -33.62
CA GLU A 38 5.28 -6.74 -34.91
C GLU A 38 6.00 -8.09 -34.74
N PRO A 39 5.74 -9.07 -35.62
CA PRO A 39 6.31 -10.41 -35.47
C PRO A 39 7.84 -10.34 -35.61
N GLY A 40 8.55 -10.43 -34.48
CA GLY A 40 10.01 -10.55 -34.45
C GLY A 40 10.74 -9.80 -33.34
N THR A 41 10.09 -8.88 -32.62
CA THR A 41 10.77 -8.08 -31.59
C THR A 41 10.69 -8.76 -30.22
N ASP A 42 11.83 -9.12 -29.65
CA ASP A 42 11.91 -9.62 -28.27
C ASP A 42 11.31 -8.57 -27.31
N PRO A 43 10.27 -8.91 -26.52
CA PRO A 43 9.62 -7.98 -25.60
C PRO A 43 10.59 -7.37 -24.58
N ALA A 44 11.66 -8.10 -24.20
CA ALA A 44 12.69 -7.55 -23.32
C ALA A 44 13.52 -6.46 -24.03
N ALA A 45 13.85 -6.66 -25.31
CA ALA A 45 14.57 -5.68 -26.12
C ALA A 45 13.71 -4.43 -26.38
N ALA A 46 12.41 -4.59 -26.61
CA ALA A 46 11.48 -3.47 -26.78
C ALA A 46 11.38 -2.61 -25.51
N LEU A 47 11.30 -3.24 -24.33
CA LEU A 47 11.25 -2.53 -23.05
C LEU A 47 12.55 -1.76 -22.77
N GLU A 48 13.71 -2.36 -23.08
CA GLU A 48 15.00 -1.69 -22.87
C GLU A 48 15.19 -0.51 -23.84
N ALA A 49 14.74 -0.63 -25.09
CA ALA A 49 14.71 0.49 -26.03
C ALA A 49 13.84 1.64 -25.51
N GLN A 50 12.64 1.34 -24.99
CA GLN A 50 11.76 2.34 -24.38
C GLN A 50 12.41 3.00 -23.16
N ARG A 51 13.09 2.24 -22.30
CA ARG A 51 13.83 2.79 -21.15
C ARG A 51 14.95 3.72 -21.57
N SER A 52 15.70 3.37 -22.63
CA SER A 52 16.76 4.22 -23.18
C SER A 52 16.18 5.54 -23.70
N GLU A 53 15.08 5.49 -24.44
CA GLU A 53 14.39 6.67 -24.95
C GLU A 53 13.91 7.59 -23.82
N ILE A 54 13.16 7.05 -22.83
CA ILE A 54 12.66 7.85 -21.71
C ILE A 54 13.81 8.38 -20.85
N SER A 55 14.91 7.64 -20.70
CA SER A 55 16.11 8.13 -20.00
C SER A 55 16.72 9.35 -20.69
N ALA A 56 16.77 9.36 -22.02
CA ALA A 56 17.27 10.52 -22.77
C ALA A 56 16.32 11.73 -22.59
N LEU A 57 15.01 11.51 -22.63
CA LEU A 57 14.01 12.55 -22.38
C LEU A 57 14.06 13.10 -20.95
N ALA A 58 14.33 12.24 -19.96
CA ALA A 58 14.51 12.65 -18.56
C ALA A 58 15.73 13.56 -18.41
N GLN A 59 16.86 13.19 -19.02
CA GLN A 59 18.08 14.02 -19.01
C GLN A 59 17.85 15.36 -19.71
N GLU A 60 17.15 15.37 -20.85
CA GLU A 60 16.78 16.63 -21.51
C GLU A 60 15.88 17.49 -20.60
N ALA A 61 14.88 16.89 -19.94
CA ALA A 61 13.99 17.61 -19.04
C ALA A 61 14.72 18.19 -17.83
N GLU A 62 15.74 17.50 -17.29
CA GLU A 62 16.60 18.02 -16.23
C GLU A 62 17.45 19.20 -16.69
N LEU A 63 18.04 19.14 -17.90
CA LEU A 63 18.73 20.30 -18.49
C LEU A 63 17.79 21.49 -18.62
N ARG A 64 16.58 21.26 -19.12
CA ARG A 64 15.53 22.29 -19.26
C ARG A 64 15.04 22.84 -17.92
N LEU A 65 15.05 22.03 -16.86
CA LEU A 65 14.75 22.47 -15.50
C LEU A 65 15.86 23.39 -14.97
N ASN A 66 17.12 23.04 -15.17
CA ASN A 66 18.25 23.89 -14.76
C ASN A 66 18.22 25.24 -15.49
N GLU A 67 17.92 25.25 -16.80
CA GLU A 67 17.69 26.48 -17.56
C GLU A 67 16.54 27.31 -16.98
N ALA A 68 15.43 26.68 -16.56
CA ALA A 68 14.29 27.38 -15.98
C ALA A 68 14.60 27.94 -14.58
N LEU A 69 15.33 27.19 -13.74
CA LEU A 69 15.74 27.64 -12.41
C LEU A 69 16.68 28.85 -12.47
N ALA A 70 17.47 28.99 -13.53
CA ALA A 70 18.30 30.18 -13.73
C ALA A 70 17.46 31.48 -13.80
N LEU A 71 16.20 31.40 -14.25
CA LEU A 71 15.28 32.55 -14.28
C LEU A 71 14.91 33.05 -12.87
N GLU A 72 14.93 32.17 -11.86
CA GLU A 72 14.67 32.52 -10.46
C GLU A 72 15.79 33.40 -9.87
N THR A 73 17.01 33.23 -10.36
CA THR A 73 18.20 33.99 -9.94
C THR A 73 18.44 35.27 -10.74
N GLN A 74 17.71 35.46 -11.84
CA GLN A 74 17.85 36.58 -12.78
C GLN A 74 16.62 37.49 -12.79
N THR A 75 16.03 37.76 -11.61
CA THR A 75 14.79 38.56 -11.49
C THR A 75 14.90 39.95 -12.12
N ASP A 76 16.10 40.53 -12.18
CA ASP A 76 16.36 41.85 -12.77
C ASP A 76 16.65 41.82 -14.28
N ASN A 77 16.81 40.62 -14.87
CA ASN A 77 17.18 40.39 -16.28
C ASN A 77 16.28 39.32 -16.93
N LEU A 78 14.98 39.38 -16.67
CA LEU A 78 14.01 38.53 -17.38
C LEU A 78 13.93 38.93 -18.86
N PRO A 79 13.60 38.00 -19.76
CA PRO A 79 13.36 38.33 -21.16
C PRO A 79 12.28 39.42 -21.31
N PRO A 80 12.36 40.32 -22.31
CA PRO A 80 11.37 41.38 -22.51
C PRO A 80 9.95 40.83 -22.55
N GLY A 81 9.04 41.45 -21.79
CA GLY A 81 7.64 41.04 -21.68
C GLY A 81 7.36 39.81 -20.80
N VAL A 82 8.38 39.17 -20.22
CA VAL A 82 8.20 38.03 -19.30
C VAL A 82 8.06 38.52 -17.86
N THR A 83 6.95 38.17 -17.20
CA THR A 83 6.73 38.51 -15.80
C THR A 83 7.31 37.45 -14.85
N PRO A 84 7.56 37.78 -13.57
CA PRO A 84 7.99 36.80 -12.57
C PRO A 84 7.04 35.60 -12.43
N GLU A 85 5.72 35.82 -12.56
CA GLU A 85 4.72 34.75 -12.50
C GLU A 85 4.87 33.77 -13.67
N MET A 86 5.18 34.27 -14.87
CA MET A 86 5.43 33.45 -16.05
C MET A 86 6.71 32.62 -15.88
N ALA A 87 7.77 33.22 -15.33
CA ALA A 87 9.00 32.50 -15.00
C ALA A 87 8.74 31.39 -13.97
N GLN A 88 7.98 31.68 -12.92
CA GLN A 88 7.59 30.69 -11.91
C GLN A 88 6.75 29.56 -12.52
N ALA A 89 5.79 29.86 -13.38
CA ALA A 89 4.98 28.86 -14.09
C ALA A 89 5.85 27.93 -14.96
N ARG A 90 6.87 28.48 -15.63
CA ARG A 90 7.84 27.70 -16.41
C ARG A 90 8.67 26.78 -15.52
N ILE A 91 9.13 27.25 -14.36
CA ILE A 91 9.85 26.42 -13.38
C ILE A 91 8.98 25.25 -12.91
N GLN A 92 7.72 25.51 -12.51
CA GLN A 92 6.81 24.45 -12.05
C GLN A 92 6.50 23.43 -13.16
N THR A 93 6.36 23.90 -14.39
CA THR A 93 6.15 23.04 -15.56
C THR A 93 7.37 22.16 -15.83
N ALA A 94 8.59 22.73 -15.77
CA ALA A 94 9.82 21.97 -15.97
C ALA A 94 10.06 20.94 -14.85
N ARG A 95 9.75 21.28 -13.60
CA ARG A 95 9.79 20.33 -12.47
C ARG A 95 8.83 19.17 -12.68
N SER A 96 7.58 19.48 -13.03
CA SER A 96 6.56 18.47 -13.32
C SER A 96 6.97 17.53 -14.45
N LEU A 97 7.51 18.08 -15.55
CA LEU A 97 7.96 17.28 -16.69
C LEU A 97 9.10 16.32 -16.31
N SER A 98 10.12 16.81 -15.61
CA SER A 98 11.24 15.98 -15.14
C SER A 98 10.75 14.87 -14.20
N ASN A 99 9.93 15.21 -13.20
CA ASN A 99 9.36 14.25 -12.26
C ASN A 99 8.51 13.18 -12.97
N ASN A 100 7.77 13.55 -14.02
CA ASN A 100 6.93 12.62 -14.75
C ASN A 100 7.74 11.64 -15.61
N TYR A 101 8.86 12.07 -16.21
CA TYR A 101 9.77 11.14 -16.88
C TYR A 101 10.51 10.22 -15.92
N GLN A 102 10.94 10.73 -14.76
CA GLN A 102 11.53 9.88 -13.70
C GLN A 102 10.52 8.85 -13.19
N PHE A 103 9.27 9.27 -12.99
CA PHE A 103 8.17 8.36 -12.65
C PHE A 103 7.93 7.33 -13.75
N HIS A 104 7.94 7.71 -15.03
CA HIS A 104 7.82 6.76 -16.14
C HIS A 104 8.95 5.73 -16.14
N MET A 105 10.20 6.15 -15.93
CA MET A 105 11.34 5.25 -15.80
C MET A 105 11.16 4.24 -14.66
N GLN A 106 10.63 4.68 -13.52
CA GLN A 106 10.31 3.78 -12.41
C GLN A 106 9.26 2.75 -12.83
N GLN A 107 8.17 3.17 -13.47
CA GLN A 107 7.10 2.25 -13.91
C GLN A 107 7.61 1.23 -14.93
N LEU A 108 8.53 1.61 -15.83
CA LEU A 108 9.16 0.68 -16.77
C LEU A 108 10.03 -0.36 -16.07
N ARG A 109 10.77 0.02 -15.02
CA ARG A 109 11.53 -0.94 -14.19
C ARG A 109 10.60 -1.91 -13.47
N GLU A 110 9.54 -1.38 -12.85
CA GLU A 110 8.54 -2.21 -12.17
C GLU A 110 7.86 -3.20 -13.12
N LEU A 111 7.58 -2.80 -14.36
CA LEU A 111 7.05 -3.69 -15.39
C LEU A 111 8.06 -4.80 -15.74
N GLN A 112 9.34 -4.45 -15.94
CA GLN A 112 10.40 -5.42 -16.21
C GLN A 112 10.49 -6.49 -15.12
N ASP A 113 10.54 -6.05 -13.87
CA ASP A 113 10.65 -6.92 -12.70
C ASP A 113 9.39 -7.80 -12.57
N ALA A 114 8.21 -7.24 -12.77
CA ALA A 114 6.95 -7.98 -12.72
C ALA A 114 6.87 -9.07 -13.80
N LEU A 115 7.32 -8.78 -15.03
CA LEU A 115 7.37 -9.77 -16.10
C LEU A 115 8.37 -10.90 -15.80
N ALA A 116 9.57 -10.57 -15.32
CA ALA A 116 10.58 -11.55 -14.97
C ALA A 116 10.12 -12.47 -13.81
N GLN A 117 9.57 -11.87 -12.75
CA GLN A 117 9.02 -12.63 -11.63
C GLN A 117 7.79 -13.45 -12.02
N GLY A 118 6.94 -12.93 -12.91
CA GLY A 118 5.80 -13.66 -13.46
C GLY A 118 6.24 -14.89 -14.25
N ALA A 119 7.25 -14.77 -15.11
CA ALA A 119 7.81 -15.92 -15.83
C ALA A 119 8.37 -16.99 -14.86
N ALA A 120 9.08 -16.57 -13.81
CA ALA A 120 9.61 -17.48 -12.80
C ALA A 120 8.50 -18.16 -11.98
N ALA A 121 7.45 -17.44 -11.59
CA ALA A 121 6.30 -18.00 -10.88
C ALA A 121 5.55 -19.02 -11.74
N ARG A 122 5.33 -18.70 -13.02
CA ARG A 122 4.70 -19.60 -13.98
C ARG A 122 5.51 -20.86 -14.23
N ALA A 123 6.84 -20.76 -14.32
CA ALA A 123 7.72 -21.91 -14.42
C ALA A 123 7.57 -22.83 -13.19
N ARG A 124 7.61 -22.27 -11.98
CA ARG A 124 7.39 -23.01 -10.72
C ARG A 124 6.02 -23.66 -10.63
N LEU A 125 4.97 -23.03 -11.17
CA LEU A 125 3.63 -23.62 -11.23
C LEU A 125 3.56 -24.83 -12.17
N GLY A 126 4.39 -24.85 -13.22
CA GLY A 126 4.53 -25.96 -14.15
C GLY A 126 5.35 -27.13 -13.61
N GLU A 127 6.15 -26.92 -12.56
CA GLU A 127 6.90 -27.97 -11.88
C GLU A 127 5.97 -28.86 -11.03
N THR A 128 6.41 -30.10 -10.77
CA THR A 128 5.67 -31.00 -9.88
C THR A 128 5.68 -30.42 -8.46
N VAL A 129 4.50 -30.31 -7.86
CA VAL A 129 4.38 -29.77 -6.49
C VAL A 129 4.98 -30.76 -5.51
N THR A 130 6.04 -30.34 -4.82
CA THR A 130 6.69 -31.11 -3.75
C THR A 130 6.55 -30.40 -2.41
N ILE A 131 6.41 -31.20 -1.35
CA ILE A 131 6.46 -30.74 0.04
C ILE A 131 7.70 -31.39 0.66
N GLU A 132 8.56 -30.58 1.28
CA GLU A 132 9.82 -31.07 1.87
C GLU A 132 9.59 -31.88 3.16
N GLU A 133 8.56 -31.52 3.92
CA GLU A 133 8.17 -32.23 5.14
C GLU A 133 7.69 -33.64 4.79
N LYS A 134 8.08 -34.65 5.57
CA LYS A 134 7.67 -36.04 5.31
C LYS A 134 6.27 -36.29 5.87
N PRO A 135 5.39 -37.00 5.14
CA PRO A 135 4.09 -37.39 5.66
C PRO A 135 4.20 -38.51 6.73
N PRO A 136 3.22 -38.63 7.66
CA PRO A 136 2.01 -37.82 7.76
C PRO A 136 2.29 -36.42 8.32
N HIS A 137 1.63 -35.41 7.75
CA HIS A 137 1.79 -34.03 8.19
C HIS A 137 0.94 -33.72 9.43
N PRO A 138 1.45 -32.93 10.38
CA PRO A 138 0.64 -32.39 11.47
C PRO A 138 -0.40 -31.40 10.92
N TYR A 139 -1.51 -31.24 11.64
CA TYR A 139 -2.57 -30.31 11.23
C TYR A 139 -2.13 -28.84 11.32
N GLU A 140 -1.29 -28.47 12.28
CA GLU A 140 -0.65 -27.14 12.35
C GLU A 140 0.10 -26.79 11.06
N PHE A 141 0.77 -27.77 10.43
CA PHE A 141 1.45 -27.57 9.15
C PHE A 141 0.46 -27.26 8.03
N LEU A 142 -0.66 -28.01 7.97
CA LEU A 142 -1.73 -27.77 7.00
C LEU A 142 -2.36 -26.38 7.20
N ASP A 143 -2.58 -25.97 8.45
CA ASP A 143 -3.12 -24.66 8.78
C ASP A 143 -2.19 -23.52 8.35
N LYS A 144 -0.87 -23.68 8.58
CA LYS A 144 0.14 -22.74 8.07
C LYS A 144 0.09 -22.60 6.55
N LEU A 145 -0.09 -23.70 5.81
CA LEU A 145 -0.23 -23.64 4.35
C LEU A 145 -1.54 -22.95 3.92
N ARG A 146 -2.65 -23.16 4.64
CA ARG A 146 -3.90 -22.43 4.41
C ARG A 146 -3.73 -20.93 4.66
N GLY A 147 -3.05 -20.55 5.74
CA GLY A 147 -2.69 -19.16 6.00
C GLY A 147 -1.86 -18.52 4.88
N GLN A 148 -0.97 -19.27 4.23
CA GLN A 148 -0.24 -18.77 3.05
C GLN A 148 -1.17 -18.53 1.85
N VAL A 149 -2.18 -19.38 1.64
CA VAL A 149 -3.21 -19.16 0.60
C VAL A 149 -3.98 -17.88 0.89
N GLU A 150 -4.45 -17.69 2.12
CA GLU A 150 -5.17 -16.48 2.51
C GLU A 150 -4.32 -15.21 2.37
N ALA A 151 -3.06 -15.26 2.80
CA ALA A 151 -2.12 -14.14 2.63
C ALA A 151 -1.97 -13.78 1.15
N LYS A 152 -1.82 -14.78 0.27
CA LYS A 152 -1.73 -14.57 -1.19
C LYS A 152 -3.03 -14.03 -1.79
N GLN A 153 -4.19 -14.45 -1.29
CA GLN A 153 -5.47 -13.88 -1.70
C GLN A 153 -5.56 -12.39 -1.34
N ARG A 154 -5.17 -12.01 -0.12
CA ARG A 154 -5.15 -10.61 0.31
C ARG A 154 -4.16 -9.77 -0.50
N GLU A 155 -2.98 -10.31 -0.81
CA GLU A 155 -2.01 -9.64 -1.70
C GLU A 155 -2.61 -9.40 -3.10
N LEU A 156 -3.31 -10.39 -3.66
CA LEU A 156 -3.98 -10.29 -4.95
C LEU A 156 -5.09 -9.23 -4.94
N GLU A 157 -5.95 -9.23 -3.91
CA GLU A 157 -7.03 -8.25 -3.73
C GLU A 157 -6.48 -6.83 -3.58
N ALA A 158 -5.42 -6.65 -2.79
CA ALA A 158 -4.77 -5.36 -2.62
C ALA A 158 -4.21 -4.81 -3.95
N GLU A 159 -3.58 -5.66 -4.76
CA GLU A 159 -3.06 -5.26 -6.07
C GLU A 159 -4.20 -4.94 -7.05
N GLN A 160 -5.33 -5.65 -7.01
CA GLN A 160 -6.51 -5.35 -7.83
C GLN A 160 -7.12 -3.98 -7.48
N ILE A 161 -7.20 -3.64 -6.19
CA ILE A 161 -7.63 -2.32 -5.73
C ILE A 161 -6.65 -1.24 -6.22
N GLY A 162 -5.34 -1.52 -6.13
CA GLY A 162 -4.28 -0.64 -6.65
C GLY A 162 -4.41 -0.38 -8.15
N LEU A 163 -4.68 -1.42 -8.95
CA LEU A 163 -4.92 -1.29 -10.38
C LEU A 163 -6.12 -0.39 -10.69
N GLU A 164 -7.20 -0.52 -9.92
CA GLU A 164 -8.38 0.32 -10.10
C GLU A 164 -8.10 1.79 -9.75
N ALA A 165 -7.34 2.06 -8.69
CA ALA A 165 -6.87 3.40 -8.37
C ALA A 165 -6.02 4.01 -9.49
N LEU A 166 -5.13 3.22 -10.11
CA LEU A 166 -4.34 3.66 -11.26
C LEU A 166 -5.20 3.97 -12.49
N ARG A 167 -6.27 3.19 -12.74
CA ARG A 167 -7.23 3.47 -13.81
C ARG A 167 -7.96 4.79 -13.58
N GLN A 168 -8.45 5.02 -12.38
CA GLN A 168 -9.14 6.26 -12.02
C GLN A 168 -8.22 7.47 -12.14
N LEU A 169 -6.96 7.34 -11.71
CA LEU A 169 -5.94 8.38 -11.86
C LEU A 169 -5.65 8.66 -13.33
N GLY A 170 -5.46 7.62 -14.15
CA GLY A 170 -5.28 7.77 -15.60
C GLY A 170 -6.43 8.52 -16.27
N ALA A 171 -7.68 8.19 -15.93
CA ALA A 171 -8.87 8.87 -16.46
C ALA A 171 -9.01 10.34 -15.98
N ARG A 172 -8.41 10.70 -14.84
CA ARG A 172 -8.30 12.11 -14.42
C ARG A 172 -7.24 12.84 -15.24
N GLU A 173 -6.08 12.23 -15.42
CA GLU A 173 -5.00 12.83 -16.21
C GLU A 173 -5.34 13.00 -17.69
N GLU A 174 -6.10 12.07 -18.28
CA GLU A 174 -6.61 12.22 -19.65
C GLU A 174 -7.52 13.45 -19.79
N ARG A 175 -8.34 13.76 -18.78
CA ARG A 175 -9.13 15.00 -18.75
C ARG A 175 -8.25 16.24 -18.59
N SER A 176 -7.22 16.16 -17.76
CA SER A 176 -6.22 17.24 -17.62
C SER A 176 -5.46 17.50 -18.92
N LEU A 177 -5.16 16.45 -19.71
CA LEU A 177 -4.51 16.58 -21.01
C LEU A 177 -5.37 17.39 -21.99
N GLU A 178 -6.68 17.18 -22.02
CA GLU A 178 -7.57 17.97 -22.88
C GLU A 178 -7.59 19.47 -22.49
N GLN A 179 -7.48 19.78 -21.20
CA GLN A 179 -7.30 21.16 -20.73
C GLN A 179 -5.96 21.73 -21.18
N ALA A 180 -4.87 20.95 -21.10
CA ALA A 180 -3.55 21.37 -21.56
C ALA A 180 -3.50 21.62 -23.08
N LYS A 181 -4.16 20.77 -23.89
CA LYS A 181 -4.31 20.98 -25.34
C LYS A 181 -5.10 22.26 -25.65
N THR A 182 -6.18 22.51 -24.91
CA THR A 182 -6.97 23.74 -25.06
C THR A 182 -6.12 24.97 -24.74
N ALA A 183 -5.37 24.95 -23.64
CA ALA A 183 -4.45 26.02 -23.29
C ALA A 183 -3.36 26.22 -24.35
N TYR A 184 -2.83 25.14 -24.93
CA TYR A 184 -1.84 25.21 -26.00
C TYR A 184 -2.39 25.90 -27.25
N ASN A 185 -3.62 25.57 -27.65
CA ASN A 185 -4.29 26.20 -28.78
C ASN A 185 -4.54 27.69 -28.53
N GLN A 186 -5.00 28.06 -27.32
CA GLN A 186 -5.20 29.46 -26.93
C GLN A 186 -3.89 30.25 -26.91
N ALA A 187 -2.81 29.67 -26.39
CA ALA A 187 -1.49 30.28 -26.42
C ALA A 187 -0.96 30.46 -27.86
N GLY A 188 -1.23 29.48 -28.73
CA GLY A 188 -0.90 29.58 -30.16
C GLY A 188 -1.67 30.68 -30.88
N GLU A 189 -2.95 30.86 -30.55
CA GLU A 189 -3.74 32.01 -31.04
C GLU A 189 -3.22 33.34 -30.53
N ALA A 190 -2.89 33.45 -29.25
CA ALA A 190 -2.31 34.66 -28.66
C ALA A 190 -1.00 35.04 -29.34
N HIS A 191 -0.14 34.05 -29.61
CA HIS A 191 1.12 34.27 -30.34
C HIS A 191 0.90 34.77 -31.78
N ARG A 192 -0.11 34.24 -32.49
CA ARG A 192 -0.47 34.73 -33.84
C ARG A 192 -1.04 36.15 -33.85
N ARG A 193 -1.70 36.57 -32.76
CA ARG A 193 -2.33 37.89 -32.64
C ARG A 193 -1.38 38.97 -32.09
N ALA A 194 -0.22 38.59 -31.57
CA ALA A 194 0.75 39.52 -31.01
C ALA A 194 1.28 40.49 -32.07
N VAL A 195 1.22 41.79 -31.80
CA VAL A 195 1.55 42.84 -32.78
C VAL A 195 2.92 43.43 -32.47
N THR A 196 3.19 43.72 -31.19
CA THR A 196 4.47 44.30 -30.76
C THR A 196 5.54 43.22 -30.53
N GLU A 197 6.82 43.59 -30.61
CA GLU A 197 7.92 42.65 -30.32
C GLU A 197 7.89 42.15 -28.86
N GLU A 198 7.45 42.99 -27.93
CA GLU A 198 7.28 42.61 -26.52
C GLU A 198 6.14 41.59 -26.34
N GLU A 199 4.98 41.83 -26.96
CA GLU A 199 3.86 40.86 -26.97
C GLU A 199 4.24 39.55 -27.64
N LYS A 200 5.02 39.58 -28.73
CA LYS A 200 5.48 38.37 -29.42
C LYS A 200 6.39 37.54 -28.53
N ASN A 201 7.33 38.18 -27.84
CA ASN A 201 8.24 37.51 -26.90
C ASN A 201 7.49 36.90 -25.72
N GLN A 202 6.55 37.64 -25.12
CA GLN A 202 5.69 37.14 -24.06
C GLN A 202 4.85 35.94 -24.52
N ALA A 203 4.20 36.06 -25.67
CA ALA A 203 3.33 35.01 -26.20
C ALA A 203 4.12 33.76 -26.61
N LEU A 204 5.33 33.91 -27.15
CA LEU A 204 6.23 32.79 -27.46
C LEU A 204 6.69 32.07 -26.18
N PHE A 205 7.08 32.84 -25.15
CA PHE A 205 7.45 32.28 -23.85
C PHE A 205 6.30 31.49 -23.24
N ASN A 206 5.07 32.02 -23.30
CA ASN A 206 3.89 31.32 -22.81
C ASN A 206 3.58 30.05 -23.63
N LEU A 207 3.60 30.15 -24.96
CA LEU A 207 3.36 29.02 -25.88
C LEU A 207 4.31 27.85 -25.59
N ASP A 208 5.60 28.13 -25.45
CA ASP A 208 6.60 27.12 -25.11
C ASP A 208 6.38 26.50 -23.72
N THR A 209 5.95 27.31 -22.75
CA THR A 209 5.64 26.83 -21.40
C THR A 209 4.44 25.89 -21.42
N VAL A 210 3.35 26.27 -22.09
CA VAL A 210 2.16 25.44 -22.19
C VAL A 210 2.43 24.17 -23.02
N ARG A 211 3.26 24.25 -24.07
CA ARG A 211 3.72 23.08 -24.83
C ARG A 211 4.43 22.06 -23.94
N ARG A 212 5.29 22.53 -23.03
CA ARG A 212 5.96 21.65 -22.04
C ARG A 212 4.96 21.10 -21.02
N GLY A 213 3.96 21.87 -20.63
CA GLY A 213 2.85 21.42 -19.78
C GLY A 213 2.05 20.28 -20.42
N GLN A 214 1.74 20.39 -21.72
CA GLN A 214 1.11 19.31 -22.48
C GLN A 214 1.99 18.05 -22.50
N ARG A 215 3.28 18.18 -22.85
CA ARG A 215 4.23 17.04 -22.83
C ARG A 215 4.32 16.40 -21.45
N SER A 216 4.26 17.19 -20.39
CA SER A 216 4.27 16.69 -19.01
C SER A 216 3.04 15.84 -18.71
N ALA A 217 1.85 16.27 -19.14
CA ALA A 217 0.61 15.49 -19.02
C ALA A 217 0.66 14.20 -19.86
N GLU A 218 1.18 14.27 -21.08
CA GLU A 218 1.37 13.09 -21.94
C GLU A 218 2.33 12.07 -21.30
N ALA A 219 3.47 12.53 -20.77
CA ALA A 219 4.43 11.69 -20.06
C ALA A 219 3.80 11.05 -18.81
N ARG A 220 2.99 11.79 -18.05
CA ARG A 220 2.26 11.26 -16.89
C ARG A 220 1.29 10.16 -17.29
N ILE A 221 0.52 10.35 -18.37
CA ILE A 221 -0.43 9.35 -18.88
C ILE A 221 0.32 8.10 -19.36
N ALA A 222 1.43 8.27 -20.10
CA ALA A 222 2.25 7.15 -20.54
C ALA A 222 2.80 6.35 -19.35
N ALA A 223 3.31 7.03 -18.33
CA ALA A 223 3.77 6.39 -17.11
C ALA A 223 2.66 5.61 -16.38
N LEU A 224 1.46 6.19 -16.26
CA LEU A 224 0.31 5.51 -15.65
C LEU A 224 -0.15 4.30 -16.46
N LYS A 225 -0.08 4.34 -17.79
CA LYS A 225 -0.34 3.18 -18.65
C LYS A 225 0.66 2.06 -18.38
N THR A 226 1.96 2.37 -18.37
CA THR A 226 3.00 1.41 -18.00
C THR A 226 2.80 0.87 -16.59
N GLY A 227 2.42 1.70 -15.62
CA GLY A 227 2.12 1.26 -14.25
C GLY A 227 0.92 0.30 -14.17
N ARG A 228 -0.11 0.52 -14.99
CA ARG A 228 -1.23 -0.41 -15.12
C ARG A 228 -0.79 -1.75 -15.72
N GLU A 229 0.08 -1.74 -16.71
CA GLU A 229 0.67 -2.96 -17.28
C GLU A 229 1.51 -3.70 -16.24
N ALA A 230 2.34 -2.99 -15.47
CA ALA A 230 3.14 -3.56 -14.38
C ALA A 230 2.25 -4.21 -13.31
N SER A 231 1.20 -3.51 -12.87
CA SER A 231 0.22 -4.02 -11.91
C SER A 231 -0.53 -5.24 -12.46
N SER A 232 -0.92 -5.23 -13.75
CA SER A 232 -1.53 -6.39 -14.40
C SER A 232 -0.59 -7.60 -14.45
N ALA A 233 0.71 -7.38 -14.70
CA ALA A 233 1.70 -8.45 -14.67
C ALA A 233 1.90 -9.00 -13.24
N LYS A 234 1.92 -8.12 -12.22
CA LYS A 234 1.96 -8.52 -10.79
C LYS A 234 0.74 -9.36 -10.40
N ILE A 235 -0.45 -8.99 -10.85
CA ILE A 235 -1.69 -9.79 -10.67
C ILE A 235 -1.52 -11.18 -11.28
N GLY A 236 -1.02 -11.27 -12.52
CA GLY A 236 -0.75 -12.56 -13.17
C GLY A 236 0.18 -13.45 -12.34
N ARG A 237 1.30 -12.89 -11.86
CA ARG A 237 2.23 -13.58 -10.95
C ARG A 237 1.54 -14.06 -9.67
N LEU A 238 0.76 -13.18 -9.01
CA LEU A 238 0.07 -13.51 -7.76
C LEU A 238 -0.99 -14.60 -7.95
N MET A 239 -1.68 -14.62 -9.10
CA MET A 239 -2.60 -15.69 -9.44
C MET A 239 -1.88 -17.04 -9.60
N ASP A 240 -0.73 -17.06 -10.28
CA ASP A 240 0.08 -18.28 -10.43
C ASP A 240 0.62 -18.77 -9.08
N GLU A 241 1.11 -17.85 -8.23
CA GLU A 241 1.57 -18.16 -6.87
C GLU A 241 0.44 -18.68 -5.97
N LEU A 242 -0.74 -18.08 -6.05
CA LEU A 242 -1.93 -18.51 -5.32
C LEU A 242 -2.37 -19.92 -5.77
N GLU A 243 -2.33 -20.20 -7.07
CA GLU A 243 -2.65 -21.53 -7.59
C GLU A 243 -1.64 -22.57 -7.08
N LEU A 244 -0.35 -22.25 -7.09
CA LEU A 244 0.70 -23.12 -6.54
C LEU A 244 0.47 -23.38 -5.04
N ALA A 245 0.16 -22.34 -4.25
CA ALA A 245 -0.13 -22.47 -2.83
C ALA A 245 -1.35 -23.36 -2.57
N ARG A 246 -2.42 -23.20 -3.35
CA ARG A 246 -3.62 -24.06 -3.27
C ARG A 246 -3.31 -25.52 -3.59
N ARG A 247 -2.49 -25.79 -4.62
CA ARG A 247 -2.05 -27.15 -4.94
C ARG A 247 -1.24 -27.78 -3.81
N ARG A 248 -0.39 -26.99 -3.13
CA ARG A 248 0.36 -27.45 -1.94
C ARG A 248 -0.56 -27.80 -0.78
N VAL A 249 -1.56 -26.97 -0.48
CA VAL A 249 -2.56 -27.27 0.55
C VAL A 249 -3.31 -28.55 0.22
N ALA A 250 -3.76 -28.73 -1.04
CA ALA A 250 -4.49 -29.92 -1.45
C ALA A 250 -3.64 -31.20 -1.32
N LEU A 251 -2.36 -31.13 -1.70
CA LEU A 251 -1.42 -32.25 -1.54
C LEU A 251 -1.17 -32.56 -0.07
N ALA A 252 -0.90 -31.55 0.76
CA ALA A 252 -0.68 -31.70 2.19
C ALA A 252 -1.90 -32.30 2.88
N ALA A 253 -3.10 -31.79 2.58
CA ALA A 253 -4.35 -32.21 3.19
C ALA A 253 -4.64 -33.70 2.99
N GLY A 254 -4.28 -34.28 1.82
CA GLY A 254 -4.42 -35.71 1.55
C GLY A 254 -3.46 -36.60 2.36
N GLN A 255 -2.48 -36.01 3.04
CA GLN A 255 -1.45 -36.68 3.83
C GLN A 255 -1.38 -36.16 5.28
N THR A 256 -2.36 -35.36 5.71
CA THR A 256 -2.45 -34.82 7.07
C THR A 256 -3.18 -35.80 7.98
N VAL A 257 -2.66 -35.98 9.19
CA VAL A 257 -3.33 -36.75 10.27
C VAL A 257 -3.31 -35.91 11.52
N PHE A 258 -4.49 -35.60 12.06
CA PHE A 258 -4.59 -34.84 13.30
C PHE A 258 -4.47 -35.78 14.50
N GLN A 259 -3.26 -35.87 15.05
CA GLN A 259 -2.92 -36.77 16.17
C GLN A 259 -3.43 -36.24 17.51
N LYS A 260 -3.73 -37.13 18.46
CA LYS A 260 -4.19 -36.74 19.80
C LYS A 260 -3.10 -35.96 20.55
N GLU A 261 -1.84 -36.38 20.41
CA GLU A 261 -0.68 -35.71 21.00
C GLU A 261 -0.49 -34.29 20.45
N GLU A 262 -0.95 -34.01 19.24
CA GLU A 262 -0.96 -32.67 18.67
C GLU A 262 -2.06 -31.82 19.32
N MET A 263 -3.28 -32.35 19.45
CA MET A 263 -4.37 -31.66 20.15
C MET A 263 -4.02 -31.36 21.62
N GLU A 264 -3.41 -32.30 22.34
CA GLU A 264 -2.98 -32.09 23.74
C GLU A 264 -1.90 -31.00 23.85
N ARG A 265 -0.97 -30.92 22.88
CA ARG A 265 0.03 -29.85 22.82
C ARG A 265 -0.61 -28.49 22.56
N LEU A 266 -1.56 -28.41 21.63
CA LEU A 266 -2.32 -27.20 21.34
C LEU A 266 -3.13 -26.74 22.57
N GLU A 267 -3.79 -27.66 23.28
CA GLU A 267 -4.50 -27.35 24.53
C GLU A 267 -3.55 -26.82 25.60
N ALA A 268 -2.39 -27.45 25.78
CA ALA A 268 -1.41 -27.01 26.76
C ALA A 268 -0.85 -25.61 26.44
N ALA A 269 -0.58 -25.33 25.17
CA ALA A 269 -0.14 -24.00 24.71
C ALA A 269 -1.23 -22.94 24.92
N ALA A 270 -2.45 -23.18 24.44
CA ALA A 270 -3.58 -22.26 24.60
C ALA A 270 -3.89 -21.98 26.08
N ASN A 271 -3.87 -22.99 26.95
CA ASN A 271 -4.09 -22.79 28.39
C ASN A 271 -2.99 -21.95 29.04
N LYS A 272 -1.73 -22.10 28.59
CA LYS A 272 -0.61 -21.28 29.06
C LYS A 272 -0.78 -19.83 28.62
N ASP A 273 -1.14 -19.59 27.36
CA ASP A 273 -1.32 -18.24 26.82
C ASP A 273 -2.52 -17.54 27.46
N ARG A 274 -3.62 -18.26 27.69
CA ARG A 274 -4.77 -17.76 28.47
C ARG A 274 -4.38 -17.38 29.90
N ALA A 275 -3.63 -18.22 30.59
CA ALA A 275 -3.16 -17.90 31.95
C ALA A 275 -2.26 -16.64 31.97
N ALA A 276 -1.42 -16.46 30.95
CA ALA A 276 -0.62 -15.25 30.79
C ALA A 276 -1.48 -14.01 30.54
N LEU A 277 -2.47 -14.09 29.64
CA LEU A 277 -3.43 -13.02 29.37
C LEU A 277 -4.26 -12.66 30.62
N GLU A 278 -4.73 -13.64 31.38
CA GLU A 278 -5.47 -13.41 32.64
C GLU A 278 -4.61 -12.67 33.68
N GLU A 279 -3.32 -12.99 33.77
CA GLU A 279 -2.38 -12.28 34.63
C GLU A 279 -2.18 -10.84 34.15
N GLU A 280 -2.02 -10.61 32.84
CA GLU A 280 -1.89 -9.28 32.26
C GLU A 280 -3.16 -8.43 32.44
N ILE A 281 -4.35 -9.01 32.24
CA ILE A 281 -5.64 -8.37 32.52
C ILE A 281 -5.70 -7.98 34.00
N THR A 282 -5.31 -8.87 34.92
CA THR A 282 -5.30 -8.56 36.35
C THR A 282 -4.35 -7.41 36.68
N ARG A 283 -3.18 -7.35 36.04
CA ARG A 283 -2.22 -6.24 36.19
C ARG A 283 -2.77 -4.95 35.59
N ALA A 284 -3.38 -5.00 34.40
CA ALA A 284 -3.97 -3.86 33.72
C ALA A 284 -5.17 -3.28 34.51
N ARG A 285 -6.02 -4.12 35.11
CA ARG A 285 -7.11 -3.70 36.00
C ARG A 285 -6.58 -2.94 37.22
N ARG A 286 -5.56 -3.49 37.91
CA ARG A 286 -4.93 -2.80 39.05
C ARG A 286 -4.28 -1.48 38.65
N GLU A 287 -3.68 -1.42 37.47
CA GLU A 287 -3.11 -0.18 36.95
C GLU A 287 -4.19 0.84 36.59
N LEU A 288 -5.30 0.40 35.98
CA LEU A 288 -6.44 1.25 35.67
C LEU A 288 -7.03 1.89 36.93
N ASP A 289 -7.21 1.11 38.01
CA ASP A 289 -7.66 1.63 39.31
C ASP A 289 -6.72 2.72 39.85
N ARG A 290 -5.40 2.51 39.74
CA ARG A 290 -4.40 3.52 40.12
C ARG A 290 -4.50 4.77 39.26
N ARG A 291 -4.68 4.62 37.93
CA ARG A 291 -4.82 5.75 36.99
C ARG A 291 -6.09 6.54 37.24
N TYR A 292 -7.22 5.89 37.53
CA TYR A 292 -8.43 6.58 37.95
C TYR A 292 -8.26 7.32 39.27
N SER A 293 -7.57 6.73 40.25
CA SER A 293 -7.24 7.46 41.49
C SER A 293 -6.39 8.70 41.23
N GLN A 294 -5.37 8.60 40.37
CA GLN A 294 -4.51 9.73 39.99
C GLN A 294 -5.27 10.81 39.21
N ALA A 295 -6.14 10.42 38.27
CA ALA A 295 -6.99 11.34 37.51
C ALA A 295 -7.99 12.06 38.43
N ASN A 296 -8.60 11.34 39.39
CA ASN A 296 -9.48 11.91 40.40
C ASN A 296 -8.74 12.86 41.35
N ASP A 297 -7.51 12.55 41.73
CA ASP A 297 -6.66 13.45 42.53
C ASP A 297 -6.29 14.71 41.76
N ALA A 298 -5.93 14.59 40.48
CA ALA A 298 -5.64 15.72 39.60
C ALA A 298 -6.89 16.61 39.41
N ALA A 299 -8.06 16.01 39.22
CA ALA A 299 -9.33 16.75 39.13
C ALA A 299 -9.63 17.51 40.43
N ARG A 300 -9.45 16.89 41.61
CA ARG A 300 -9.62 17.55 42.91
C ARG A 300 -8.62 18.69 43.13
N ARG A 301 -7.39 18.57 42.62
CA ARG A 301 -6.39 19.66 42.69
C ARG A 301 -6.77 20.83 41.80
N LEU A 302 -7.22 20.56 40.58
CA LEU A 302 -7.71 21.58 39.65
C LEU A 302 -8.89 22.34 40.24
N GLU A 303 -9.88 21.63 40.80
CA GLU A 303 -11.06 22.22 41.43
C GLU A 303 -10.70 23.19 42.57
N ARG A 304 -9.69 22.85 43.38
CA ARG A 304 -9.20 23.72 44.47
C ARG A 304 -8.40 24.92 43.98
N ALA A 305 -7.86 24.86 42.76
CA ALA A 305 -7.01 25.89 42.17
C ALA A 305 -7.75 26.78 41.15
N LEU A 306 -9.07 26.64 41.03
CA LEU A 306 -9.89 27.48 40.15
C LEU A 306 -9.69 28.97 40.47
N GLY A 307 -9.37 29.76 39.45
CA GLY A 307 -9.09 31.20 39.57
C GLY A 307 -7.67 31.54 40.04
N GLN A 308 -6.77 30.55 40.16
CA GLN A 308 -5.35 30.77 40.48
C GLN A 308 -4.50 30.81 39.19
N GLN A 309 -3.31 31.42 39.26
CA GLN A 309 -2.40 31.52 38.10
C GLN A 309 -1.96 30.15 37.54
N ASP A 310 -1.95 29.10 38.38
CA ASP A 310 -1.52 27.74 38.01
C ASP A 310 -2.63 26.88 37.37
N GLU A 311 -3.87 27.38 37.28
CA GLU A 311 -5.02 26.69 36.70
C GLU A 311 -4.75 26.05 35.32
N PRO A 312 -4.17 26.74 34.31
CA PRO A 312 -3.94 26.14 32.99
C PRO A 312 -2.96 24.96 33.04
N ALA A 313 -1.96 25.00 33.93
CA ALA A 313 -1.00 23.92 34.09
C ALA A 313 -1.63 22.69 34.76
N LEU A 314 -2.47 22.90 35.79
CA LEU A 314 -3.21 21.83 36.46
C LEU A 314 -4.29 21.23 35.54
N ALA A 315 -4.91 22.03 34.67
CA ALA A 315 -5.85 21.54 33.67
C ALA A 315 -5.15 20.66 32.62
N ALA A 316 -3.95 21.03 32.17
CA ALA A 316 -3.14 20.18 31.30
C ALA A 316 -2.74 18.86 31.98
N GLN A 317 -2.37 18.91 33.26
CA GLN A 317 -2.04 17.71 34.05
C GLN A 317 -3.25 16.78 34.18
N GLN A 318 -4.44 17.32 34.49
CA GLN A 318 -5.67 16.53 34.62
C GLN A 318 -6.04 15.85 33.30
N ARG A 319 -5.94 16.55 32.15
CA ARG A 319 -6.16 15.94 30.82
C ARG A 319 -5.15 14.83 30.52
N ALA A 320 -3.88 15.02 30.88
CA ALA A 320 -2.84 14.00 30.68
C ALA A 320 -3.11 12.73 31.51
N GLU A 321 -3.53 12.87 32.77
CA GLU A 321 -3.88 11.71 33.60
C GLU A 321 -5.17 11.02 33.13
N GLN A 322 -6.17 11.77 32.62
CA GLN A 322 -7.35 11.19 31.99
C GLN A 322 -6.99 10.39 30.73
N ALA A 323 -6.19 10.96 29.82
CA ALA A 323 -5.76 10.26 28.61
C ALA A 323 -4.97 8.98 28.93
N ARG A 324 -4.17 8.97 30.01
CA ARG A 324 -3.48 7.76 30.47
C ARG A 324 -4.46 6.71 31.03
N ALA A 325 -5.48 7.12 31.77
CA ALA A 325 -6.51 6.21 32.24
C ALA A 325 -7.30 5.58 31.07
N GLU A 326 -7.70 6.39 30.09
CA GLU A 326 -8.36 5.94 28.86
C GLU A 326 -7.48 4.98 28.05
N ALA A 327 -6.19 5.27 27.90
CA ALA A 327 -5.25 4.38 27.21
C ALA A 327 -5.15 3.00 27.90
N THR A 328 -5.09 2.98 29.24
CA THR A 328 -5.09 1.72 30.02
C THR A 328 -6.42 0.99 29.92
N GLN A 329 -7.55 1.71 29.85
CA GLN A 329 -8.87 1.12 29.65
C GLN A 329 -8.97 0.45 28.26
N ASN A 330 -8.46 1.11 27.22
CA ASN A 330 -8.41 0.54 25.88
C ASN A 330 -7.49 -0.69 25.82
N LEU A 331 -6.34 -0.64 26.49
CA LEU A 331 -5.47 -1.82 26.62
C LEU A 331 -6.20 -2.99 27.29
N LEU A 332 -6.93 -2.74 28.37
CA LEU A 332 -7.71 -3.79 29.04
C LEU A 332 -8.74 -4.42 28.10
N ALA A 333 -9.49 -3.60 27.35
CA ALA A 333 -10.47 -4.10 26.38
C ALA A 333 -9.81 -4.95 25.27
N VAL A 334 -8.63 -4.57 24.81
CA VAL A 334 -7.85 -5.36 23.84
C VAL A 334 -7.44 -6.70 24.45
N LEU A 335 -6.92 -6.71 25.68
CA LEU A 335 -6.50 -7.94 26.36
C LEU A 335 -7.69 -8.89 26.61
N GLU A 336 -8.84 -8.35 27.01
CA GLU A 336 -10.08 -9.14 27.20
C GLU A 336 -10.56 -9.75 25.87
N SER A 337 -10.54 -8.97 24.79
CA SER A 337 -10.87 -9.48 23.45
C SER A 337 -9.89 -10.56 22.96
N LEU A 338 -8.59 -10.41 23.25
CA LEU A 338 -7.60 -11.44 22.95
C LEU A 338 -7.85 -12.74 23.74
N LEU A 339 -8.26 -12.64 25.00
CA LEU A 339 -8.60 -13.82 25.82
C LEU A 339 -9.82 -14.57 25.27
N GLU A 340 -10.83 -13.86 24.79
CA GLU A 340 -11.99 -14.43 24.10
C GLU A 340 -11.56 -15.12 22.80
N PHE A 341 -10.74 -14.45 21.99
CA PHE A 341 -10.21 -14.99 20.74
C PHE A 341 -9.41 -16.30 20.95
N GLU A 342 -8.56 -16.36 21.98
CA GLU A 342 -7.82 -17.59 22.34
C GLU A 342 -8.76 -18.74 22.73
N SER A 343 -9.85 -18.41 23.44
CA SER A 343 -10.86 -19.41 23.84
C SER A 343 -11.62 -19.96 22.63
N ASP A 344 -12.01 -19.09 21.70
CA ASP A 344 -12.69 -19.46 20.46
C ASP A 344 -11.78 -20.26 19.53
N SER A 345 -10.52 -19.82 19.37
CA SER A 345 -9.49 -20.53 18.60
C SER A 345 -9.33 -21.97 19.09
N LEU A 346 -9.21 -22.17 20.41
CA LEU A 346 -9.13 -23.52 20.97
C LEU A 346 -10.40 -24.34 20.71
N GLY A 347 -11.58 -23.70 20.77
CA GLY A 347 -12.86 -24.32 20.41
C GLY A 347 -12.87 -24.84 18.97
N VAL A 348 -12.35 -24.05 18.03
CA VAL A 348 -12.21 -24.44 16.61
C VAL A 348 -11.27 -25.64 16.47
N TRP A 349 -10.11 -25.62 17.13
CA TRP A 349 -9.16 -26.76 17.11
C TRP A 349 -9.79 -28.06 17.60
N ARG A 350 -10.56 -28.00 18.69
CA ARG A 350 -11.30 -29.17 19.21
C ARG A 350 -12.33 -29.70 18.23
N LEU A 351 -13.09 -28.82 17.59
CA LEU A 351 -14.07 -29.20 16.57
C LEU A 351 -13.38 -29.86 15.37
N LEU A 352 -12.27 -29.29 14.89
CA LEU A 352 -11.48 -29.86 13.80
C LEU A 352 -10.93 -31.24 14.15
N PHE A 353 -10.48 -31.44 15.39
CA PHE A 353 -10.04 -32.75 15.88
C PHE A 353 -11.17 -33.78 15.84
N ILE A 354 -12.35 -33.43 16.33
CA ILE A 354 -13.54 -34.30 16.32
C ILE A 354 -13.97 -34.66 14.89
N VAL A 355 -14.00 -33.68 13.98
CA VAL A 355 -14.36 -33.91 12.58
C VAL A 355 -13.34 -34.81 11.87
N SER A 356 -12.05 -34.64 12.18
CA SER A 356 -10.96 -35.44 11.60
C SER A 356 -10.86 -36.85 12.20
N ASN A 357 -11.36 -37.03 13.43
CA ASN A 357 -11.33 -38.28 14.18
C ASN A 357 -12.74 -38.60 14.73
N PRO A 358 -13.68 -39.06 13.89
CA PRO A 358 -15.07 -39.28 14.32
C PRO A 358 -15.22 -40.34 15.43
N GLU A 359 -14.28 -41.27 15.55
CA GLU A 359 -14.24 -42.25 16.64
C GLU A 359 -14.01 -41.59 18.02
N ALA A 360 -13.26 -40.49 18.07
CA ALA A 360 -13.03 -39.71 19.29
C ALA A 360 -14.28 -38.92 19.74
N ALA A 361 -15.29 -38.78 18.87
CA ALA A 361 -16.56 -38.13 19.22
C ALA A 361 -17.44 -39.00 20.15
N GLY A 362 -17.25 -40.32 20.13
CA GLY A 362 -18.05 -41.29 20.89
C GLY A 362 -17.70 -41.42 22.37
N GLU A 363 -16.54 -40.92 22.82
CA GLU A 363 -16.09 -41.01 24.22
C GLU A 363 -16.67 -39.93 25.15
N ARG A 364 -17.61 -39.10 24.66
CA ARG A 364 -18.25 -38.01 25.44
C ARG A 364 -19.72 -38.26 25.83
N THR A 365 -20.23 -39.47 25.72
CA THR A 365 -21.50 -39.91 26.35
C THR A 365 -21.22 -40.76 27.57
#